data_AF-A0A081FUB6-F1
#
_entry.id   AF-A0A081FUB6-F1
#
_cell.length_a   1.000
_cell.length_b   1.000
_cell.length_c   1.000
_cell.angle_alpha   90.00
_cell.angle_beta   90.00
_cell.angle_gamma   90.00
#
_symmetry.space_group_name_H-M   'P 1'
#
loop_
_entity.id
_entity.type
_entity.pdbx_description
1 polymer ?
#
loop_
_entity_poly.entity_id
_entity_poly.type
_entity_poly.pdbx_seq_one_letter_code
_entity_poly.pdbx_strand_id
1 'polypeptide(L)'
;MKKMRLQRVIRAAMVSTVLVCTPLWAANATTALDQVSELQKDWAHIKYEVPEKQREKAFEQLAERARGYAEESKDSAEVLIWDAIVLSTYAGEKGGLGALSLVKEARNKLENALALDPGALQGSAYTSLGSLYYQVPGWPIGFGNDDKAEEMLKKALSLNPNGIDPNFFYGDYLLKQGRKAEAKAAFEKALSAPPRVGRELADRGRHEEISEKLGQLKSQ
;
A
#
# COMPACT_ATOMS: atom_id res chain seq x y z
N MET A 1 13.92 68.00 67.04
CA MET A 1 14.04 66.93 68.07
C MET A 1 12.72 66.16 68.17
N LYS A 2 12.78 64.82 68.30
CA LYS A 2 11.70 63.80 68.24
C LYS A 2 11.26 63.43 66.80
N LYS A 3 11.21 62.18 66.35
CA LYS A 3 11.55 60.86 66.92
C LYS A 3 11.88 59.94 65.73
N MET A 4 13.02 59.29 65.78
CA MET A 4 13.44 58.22 64.88
C MET A 4 12.61 56.96 65.22
N ARG A 5 11.90 56.38 64.24
CA ARG A 5 11.22 55.08 64.39
C ARG A 5 11.80 54.09 63.39
N LEU A 6 12.57 53.16 63.93
CA LEU A 6 13.07 51.97 63.29
C LEU A 6 11.92 50.95 63.20
N GLN A 7 11.51 50.57 61.99
CA GLN A 7 10.68 49.38 61.78
C GLN A 7 11.37 48.46 60.79
N ARG A 8 11.87 47.33 61.31
CA ARG A 8 12.27 46.16 60.54
C ARG A 8 11.00 45.35 60.26
N VAL A 9 10.67 45.07 59.00
CA VAL A 9 9.72 43.99 58.67
C VAL A 9 10.15 43.27 57.38
N ILE A 10 10.74 42.09 57.59
CA ILE A 10 10.54 40.79 56.91
C ILE A 10 10.54 40.78 55.36
N ARG A 11 11.60 40.18 54.80
CA ARG A 11 11.67 39.70 53.42
C ARG A 11 10.68 38.55 53.23
N ALA A 12 9.65 38.72 52.41
CA ALA A 12 8.84 37.62 51.90
C ALA A 12 9.48 37.10 50.60
N ALA A 13 10.05 35.90 50.64
CA ALA A 13 10.48 35.19 49.44
C ALA A 13 9.25 34.51 48.82
N MET A 14 8.74 35.05 47.71
CA MET A 14 7.75 34.38 46.86
C MET A 14 8.47 33.34 46.02
N VAL A 15 8.39 32.07 46.41
CA VAL A 15 8.69 30.94 45.53
C VAL A 15 7.37 30.61 44.81
N SER A 16 7.18 31.18 43.62
CA SER A 16 6.11 30.74 42.72
C SER A 16 6.53 29.44 42.06
N THR A 17 6.03 28.32 42.56
CA THR A 17 6.12 27.02 41.93
C THR A 17 5.43 27.08 40.57
N VAL A 18 6.21 27.07 39.49
CA VAL A 18 5.67 26.87 38.14
C VAL A 18 5.19 25.43 38.06
N LEU A 19 3.88 25.22 38.09
CA LEU A 19 3.27 23.95 37.73
C LEU A 19 3.50 23.76 36.21
N VAL A 20 4.54 23.03 35.85
CA VAL A 20 4.71 22.53 34.48
C VAL A 20 3.69 21.40 34.32
N CYS A 21 2.51 21.74 33.82
CA CYS A 21 1.52 20.77 33.38
C CYS A 21 2.07 20.14 32.10
N THR A 22 2.87 19.09 32.23
CA THR A 22 3.18 18.24 31.08
C THR A 22 1.90 17.47 30.74
N PRO A 23 1.31 17.62 29.54
CA PRO A 23 0.19 16.78 29.16
C PRO A 23 0.69 15.34 29.07
N LEU A 24 0.42 14.54 30.10
CA LEU A 24 0.40 13.08 30.01
C LEU A 24 -0.82 12.72 29.18
N TRP A 25 -0.68 12.74 27.85
CA TRP A 25 -1.41 11.90 26.87
C TRP A 25 -0.95 12.29 25.47
N ALA A 26 0.30 11.99 25.14
CA ALA A 26 0.57 11.58 23.78
C ALA A 26 0.07 10.13 23.69
N ALA A 27 -1.21 9.95 23.36
CA ALA A 27 -1.59 8.70 22.71
C ALA A 27 -0.67 8.57 21.50
N ASN A 28 0.08 7.47 21.38
CA ASN A 28 0.91 7.21 20.21
C ASN A 28 -0.04 7.09 19.01
N ALA A 29 -0.34 8.22 18.35
CA ALA A 29 -1.04 8.22 17.08
C ALA A 29 -0.15 7.49 16.09
N THR A 30 -0.63 6.38 15.55
CA THR A 30 0.05 5.67 14.48
C THR A 30 0.20 6.60 13.28
N THR A 31 1.40 6.67 12.72
CA THR A 31 1.64 7.49 11.53
C THR A 31 1.09 6.78 10.29
N ALA A 32 0.88 7.52 9.19
CA ALA A 32 0.52 6.91 7.91
C ALA A 32 1.55 5.86 7.44
N LEU A 33 2.83 6.06 7.80
CA LEU A 33 3.89 5.08 7.51
C LEU A 33 3.73 3.79 8.34
N ASP A 34 3.35 3.91 9.62
CA ASP A 34 3.08 2.75 10.48
C ASP A 34 1.88 1.96 9.95
N GLN A 35 0.79 2.66 9.61
CA GLN A 35 -0.41 2.09 8.99
C GLN A 35 -0.07 1.31 7.72
N VAL A 36 0.72 1.90 6.81
CA VAL A 36 1.17 1.25 5.58
C VAL A 36 2.02 0.00 5.87
N SER A 37 2.95 0.08 6.83
CA SER A 37 3.78 -1.07 7.23
C SER A 37 2.94 -2.22 7.81
N GLU A 38 1.90 -1.92 8.59
CA GLU A 38 0.96 -2.92 9.09
C GLU A 38 0.18 -3.58 7.96
N LEU A 39 -0.44 -2.79 7.06
CA LEU A 39 -1.17 -3.31 5.91
C LEU A 39 -0.28 -4.20 5.03
N GLN A 40 0.98 -3.80 4.83
CA GLN A 40 1.97 -4.57 4.08
C GLN A 40 2.23 -5.95 4.67
N LYS A 41 2.43 -6.02 5.99
CA LYS A 41 2.74 -7.27 6.70
C LYS A 41 1.53 -8.20 6.70
N ASP A 42 0.36 -7.67 7.04
CA ASP A 42 -0.88 -8.45 7.10
C ASP A 42 -1.29 -8.95 5.72
N TRP A 43 -1.19 -8.11 4.69
CA TRP A 43 -1.45 -8.53 3.32
C TRP A 43 -0.55 -9.70 2.91
N ALA A 44 0.75 -9.65 3.23
CA ALA A 44 1.70 -10.70 2.87
C ALA A 44 1.40 -12.01 3.62
N HIS A 45 1.10 -11.93 4.91
CA HIS A 45 0.69 -13.08 5.72
C HIS A 45 -0.57 -13.73 5.16
N ILE A 46 -1.61 -12.94 4.89
CA ILE A 46 -2.87 -13.47 4.34
C ILE A 46 -2.63 -14.07 2.94
N LYS A 47 -1.87 -13.39 2.08
CA LYS A 47 -1.68 -13.84 0.70
C LYS A 47 -0.89 -15.14 0.61
N TYR A 48 0.14 -15.30 1.43
CA TYR A 48 1.13 -16.37 1.24
C TYR A 48 1.06 -17.48 2.28
N GLU A 49 0.55 -17.22 3.49
CA GLU A 49 0.58 -18.21 4.59
C GLU A 49 -0.81 -18.70 5.01
N VAL A 50 -1.85 -17.86 4.88
CA VAL A 50 -3.22 -18.27 5.23
C VAL A 50 -3.76 -19.26 4.18
N PRO A 51 -4.45 -20.35 4.57
CA PRO A 51 -5.07 -21.28 3.62
C PRO A 51 -6.11 -20.60 2.74
N GLU A 52 -6.14 -20.93 1.44
CA GLU A 52 -7.00 -20.30 0.42
C GLU A 52 -8.47 -20.15 0.87
N LYS A 53 -9.05 -21.21 1.46
CA LYS A 53 -10.44 -21.21 1.96
C LYS A 53 -10.74 -20.17 3.07
N GLN A 54 -9.71 -19.61 3.69
CA GLN A 54 -9.83 -18.61 4.77
C GLN A 54 -9.43 -17.21 4.30
N ARG A 55 -8.82 -17.06 3.11
CA ARG A 55 -8.27 -15.79 2.62
C ARG A 55 -9.35 -14.76 2.34
N GLU A 56 -10.47 -15.15 1.75
CA GLU A 56 -11.57 -14.21 1.46
C GLU A 56 -11.99 -13.45 2.72
N LYS A 57 -12.29 -14.17 3.80
CA LYS A 57 -12.69 -13.56 5.08
C LYS A 57 -11.58 -12.73 5.72
N ALA A 58 -10.34 -13.20 5.64
CA ALA A 58 -9.20 -12.46 6.18
C ALA A 58 -8.95 -11.14 5.41
N PHE A 59 -9.08 -11.15 4.09
CA PHE A 59 -8.98 -9.94 3.27
C PHE A 59 -10.18 -9.01 3.42
N GLU A 60 -11.38 -9.51 3.70
CA GLU A 60 -12.53 -8.68 4.07
C GLU A 60 -12.20 -7.85 5.31
N GLN A 61 -11.70 -8.49 6.37
CA GLN A 61 -11.30 -7.81 7.61
C GLN A 61 -10.14 -6.83 7.39
N LEU A 62 -9.16 -7.19 6.56
CA LEU A 62 -8.05 -6.29 6.22
C LEU A 62 -8.55 -5.09 5.42
N ALA A 63 -9.51 -5.26 4.52
CA ALA A 63 -10.11 -4.18 3.74
C ALA A 63 -10.89 -3.19 4.62
N GLU A 64 -11.62 -3.67 5.63
CA GLU A 64 -12.27 -2.81 6.61
C GLU A 64 -11.26 -1.96 7.38
N ARG A 65 -10.14 -2.55 7.81
CA ARG A 65 -9.08 -1.81 8.50
C ARG A 65 -8.39 -0.81 7.60
N ALA A 66 -8.05 -1.20 6.37
CA ALA A 66 -7.40 -0.32 5.41
C ALA A 66 -8.28 0.90 5.08
N ARG A 67 -9.61 0.69 4.99
CA ARG A 67 -10.58 1.78 4.85
C ARG A 67 -10.56 2.72 6.06
N GLY A 68 -10.53 2.19 7.28
CA GLY A 68 -10.38 2.99 8.49
C GLY A 68 -9.11 3.86 8.48
N TYR A 69 -7.97 3.28 8.09
CA TYR A 69 -6.73 4.04 7.93
C TYR A 69 -6.83 5.12 6.85
N ALA A 70 -7.51 4.84 5.72
CA ALA A 70 -7.73 5.82 4.66
C ALA A 70 -8.68 6.96 5.09
N GLU A 71 -9.60 6.73 6.01
CA GLU A 71 -10.45 7.78 6.59
C GLU A 71 -9.68 8.67 7.56
N GLU A 72 -8.80 8.09 8.38
CA GLU A 72 -7.91 8.82 9.30
C GLU A 72 -6.83 9.63 8.57
N SER A 73 -6.27 9.05 7.50
CA SER A 73 -5.12 9.57 6.74
C SER A 73 -5.51 9.92 5.30
N LYS A 74 -6.64 10.62 5.11
CA LYS A 74 -7.24 10.91 3.79
C LYS A 74 -6.32 11.61 2.78
N ASP A 75 -5.29 12.31 3.26
CA ASP A 75 -4.33 13.06 2.44
C ASP A 75 -3.02 12.27 2.21
N SER A 76 -2.94 10.99 2.63
CA SER A 76 -1.81 10.10 2.33
C SER A 76 -2.07 9.27 1.09
N ALA A 77 -1.28 9.52 0.04
CA ALA A 77 -1.28 8.71 -1.17
C ALA A 77 -0.91 7.24 -0.86
N GLU A 78 0.02 7.01 0.06
CA GLU A 78 0.51 5.69 0.43
C GLU A 78 -0.58 4.82 1.07
N VAL A 79 -1.38 5.40 1.97
CA VAL A 79 -2.50 4.68 2.61
C VAL A 79 -3.58 4.37 1.58
N LEU A 80 -3.94 5.32 0.71
CA LEU A 80 -4.90 5.09 -0.37
C LEU A 80 -4.45 3.99 -1.35
N ILE A 81 -3.16 3.95 -1.67
CA ILE A 81 -2.57 2.89 -2.50
C ILE A 81 -2.72 1.53 -1.81
N TRP A 82 -2.40 1.43 -0.52
CA TRP A 82 -2.50 0.15 0.20
C TRP A 82 -3.93 -0.32 0.41
N ASP A 83 -4.85 0.59 0.69
CA ASP A 83 -6.28 0.28 0.72
C ASP A 83 -6.76 -0.29 -0.64
N ALA A 84 -6.37 0.35 -1.75
CA ALA A 84 -6.68 -0.17 -3.08
C ALA A 84 -6.03 -1.52 -3.39
N ILE A 85 -4.79 -1.77 -2.97
CA ILE A 85 -4.12 -3.07 -3.15
C ILE A 85 -4.85 -4.17 -2.38
N VAL A 86 -5.27 -3.88 -1.14
CA VAL A 86 -6.05 -4.80 -0.31
C VAL A 86 -7.40 -5.09 -0.97
N LEU A 87 -8.14 -4.06 -1.40
CA LEU A 87 -9.41 -4.22 -2.10
C LEU A 87 -9.28 -5.01 -3.41
N SER A 88 -8.23 -4.76 -4.19
CA SER A 88 -7.97 -5.49 -5.44
C SER A 88 -7.70 -6.97 -5.18
N THR A 89 -6.95 -7.27 -4.11
CA THR A 89 -6.66 -8.65 -3.71
C THR A 89 -7.90 -9.34 -3.16
N TYR A 90 -8.65 -8.64 -2.30
CA TYR A 90 -9.91 -9.13 -1.77
C TYR A 90 -10.91 -9.46 -2.89
N ALA A 91 -11.00 -8.61 -3.91
CA ALA A 91 -11.84 -8.88 -5.08
C ALA A 91 -11.48 -10.18 -5.79
N GLY A 92 -10.18 -10.47 -5.92
CA GLY A 92 -9.69 -11.73 -6.51
C GLY A 92 -10.09 -12.96 -5.70
N GLU A 93 -10.01 -12.88 -4.38
CA GLU A 93 -10.36 -13.98 -3.47
C GLU A 93 -11.89 -14.16 -3.34
N LYS A 94 -12.66 -13.06 -3.38
CA LYS A 94 -14.14 -13.07 -3.32
C LYS A 94 -14.79 -13.56 -4.60
N GLY A 95 -14.25 -13.15 -5.75
CA GLY A 95 -14.84 -13.44 -7.06
C GLY A 95 -16.28 -12.92 -7.23
N GLY A 96 -16.95 -13.42 -8.28
CA GLY A 96 -18.36 -13.13 -8.54
C GLY A 96 -18.71 -11.65 -8.74
N LEU A 97 -19.98 -11.30 -8.55
CA LEU A 97 -20.47 -9.92 -8.72
C LEU A 97 -19.92 -8.95 -7.66
N GLY A 98 -19.59 -9.46 -6.46
CA GLY A 98 -19.01 -8.65 -5.38
C GLY A 98 -17.62 -8.11 -5.72
N ALA A 99 -16.81 -8.88 -6.46
CA ALA A 99 -15.48 -8.46 -6.90
C ALA A 99 -15.51 -7.18 -7.74
N LEU A 100 -16.53 -7.01 -8.60
CA LEU A 100 -16.61 -5.87 -9.51
C LEU A 100 -16.77 -4.53 -8.77
N SER A 101 -17.52 -4.49 -7.67
CA SER A 101 -17.66 -3.29 -6.85
C SER A 101 -16.32 -2.93 -6.19
N LEU A 102 -15.62 -3.94 -5.67
CA LEU A 102 -14.35 -3.79 -4.98
C LEU A 102 -13.25 -3.25 -5.92
N VAL A 103 -13.13 -3.78 -7.14
CA VAL A 103 -12.12 -3.28 -8.11
C VAL A 103 -12.45 -1.87 -8.61
N LYS A 104 -13.73 -1.48 -8.67
CA LYS A 104 -14.12 -0.10 -8.99
C LYS A 104 -13.73 0.87 -7.87
N GLU A 105 -13.96 0.47 -6.61
CA GLU A 105 -13.53 1.24 -5.44
C GLU A 105 -11.99 1.36 -5.41
N ALA A 106 -11.27 0.25 -5.62
CA ALA A 106 -9.81 0.24 -5.69
C ALA A 106 -9.27 1.18 -6.78
N ARG A 107 -9.86 1.15 -7.99
CA ARG A 107 -9.46 2.06 -9.07
C ARG A 107 -9.61 3.53 -8.66
N ASN A 108 -10.76 3.91 -8.09
CA ASN A 108 -10.99 5.29 -7.67
C ASN A 108 -10.00 5.73 -6.58
N LYS A 109 -9.65 4.84 -5.64
CA LYS A 109 -8.63 5.13 -4.60
C LYS A 109 -7.25 5.32 -5.21
N LEU A 110 -6.88 4.53 -6.22
CA LEU A 110 -5.60 4.70 -6.94
C LEU A 110 -5.56 5.99 -7.75
N GLU A 111 -6.65 6.36 -8.42
CA GLU A 111 -6.77 7.64 -9.14
C GLU A 111 -6.65 8.83 -8.18
N ASN A 112 -7.25 8.75 -7.00
CA ASN A 112 -7.09 9.76 -5.95
C ASN A 112 -5.65 9.81 -5.41
N ALA A 113 -5.02 8.67 -5.18
CA ALA A 113 -3.63 8.62 -4.74
C ALA A 113 -2.68 9.25 -5.78
N LEU A 114 -2.92 9.00 -7.07
CA LEU A 114 -2.18 9.67 -8.15
C LEU A 114 -2.39 11.19 -8.18
N ALA A 115 -3.56 11.68 -7.80
CA ALA A 115 -3.82 13.11 -7.69
C ALA A 115 -3.06 13.76 -6.52
N LEU A 116 -2.81 13.01 -5.44
CA LEU A 116 -2.04 13.47 -4.29
C LEU A 116 -0.53 13.41 -4.53
N ASP A 117 -0.02 12.24 -4.94
CA ASP A 117 1.39 12.03 -5.26
C ASP A 117 1.54 10.88 -6.29
N PRO A 118 1.78 11.21 -7.58
CA PRO A 118 2.04 10.21 -8.62
C PRO A 118 3.28 9.33 -8.38
N GLY A 119 4.23 9.81 -7.57
CA GLY A 119 5.48 9.13 -7.25
C GLY A 119 5.41 8.23 -6.01
N ALA A 120 4.32 8.32 -5.24
CA ALA A 120 4.17 7.62 -3.97
C ALA A 120 4.46 6.12 -4.11
N LEU A 121 5.20 5.60 -3.14
CA LEU A 121 5.65 4.19 -3.11
C LEU A 121 6.30 3.76 -4.44
N GLN A 122 7.10 4.63 -5.04
CA GLN A 122 7.82 4.39 -6.29
C GLN A 122 6.87 4.01 -7.45
N GLY A 123 5.72 4.68 -7.55
CA GLY A 123 4.74 4.45 -8.62
C GLY A 123 3.88 3.21 -8.44
N SER A 124 3.69 2.73 -7.19
CA SER A 124 2.86 1.55 -6.93
C SER A 124 1.41 1.73 -7.41
N ALA A 125 0.88 2.96 -7.38
CA ALA A 125 -0.46 3.25 -7.90
C ALA A 125 -0.61 2.87 -9.39
N TYR A 126 0.39 3.19 -10.21
CA TYR A 126 0.44 2.83 -11.62
C TYR A 126 0.54 1.31 -11.82
N THR A 127 1.30 0.62 -10.98
CA THR A 127 1.41 -0.86 -11.04
C THR A 127 0.03 -1.50 -10.80
N SER A 128 -0.66 -1.07 -9.74
CA SER A 128 -1.98 -1.59 -9.38
C SER A 128 -3.06 -1.23 -10.39
N LEU A 129 -3.09 0.01 -10.91
CA LEU A 129 -4.03 0.39 -11.99
C LEU A 129 -3.80 -0.44 -13.25
N GLY A 130 -2.52 -0.61 -13.64
CA GLY A 130 -2.13 -1.48 -14.74
C GLY A 130 -2.68 -2.90 -14.57
N SER A 131 -2.47 -3.49 -13.39
CA SER A 131 -3.03 -4.80 -13.03
C SER A 131 -4.55 -4.86 -13.16
N LEU A 132 -5.26 -3.88 -12.60
CA LEU A 132 -6.72 -3.86 -12.69
C LEU A 132 -7.21 -3.77 -14.13
N TYR A 133 -6.56 -2.95 -14.97
CA TYR A 133 -6.98 -2.77 -16.36
C TYR A 133 -6.86 -4.03 -17.22
N TYR A 134 -5.86 -4.90 -17.01
CA TYR A 134 -5.76 -6.14 -17.81
C TYR A 134 -6.45 -7.36 -17.16
N GLN A 135 -6.79 -7.29 -15.87
CA GLN A 135 -7.40 -8.40 -15.14
C GLN A 135 -8.93 -8.29 -15.04
N VAL A 136 -9.47 -7.07 -15.00
CA VAL A 136 -10.92 -6.85 -14.91
C VAL A 136 -11.56 -6.98 -16.31
N PRO A 137 -12.79 -7.51 -16.43
CA PRO A 137 -13.50 -7.51 -17.71
C PRO A 137 -13.70 -6.12 -18.29
N GLY A 138 -13.71 -6.01 -19.62
CA GLY A 138 -14.01 -4.77 -20.33
C GLY A 138 -15.49 -4.36 -20.27
N TRP A 139 -15.83 -3.30 -21.01
CA TRP A 139 -17.21 -2.83 -21.18
C TRP A 139 -18.08 -3.93 -21.84
N PRO A 140 -19.36 -4.10 -21.44
CA PRO A 140 -20.14 -3.29 -20.49
C PRO A 140 -20.07 -3.74 -19.03
N ILE A 141 -19.34 -4.81 -18.72
CA ILE A 141 -19.37 -5.42 -17.38
C ILE A 141 -18.42 -4.68 -16.44
N GLY A 142 -17.20 -4.40 -16.89
CA GLY A 142 -16.19 -3.72 -16.10
C GLY A 142 -15.52 -2.58 -16.85
N PHE A 143 -14.26 -2.34 -16.51
CA PHE A 143 -13.47 -1.24 -17.05
C PHE A 143 -12.12 -1.69 -17.61
N GLY A 144 -11.94 -3.00 -17.79
CA GLY A 144 -10.73 -3.55 -18.37
C GLY A 144 -10.40 -2.91 -19.72
N ASN A 145 -9.12 -2.63 -19.93
CA ASN A 145 -8.61 -1.98 -21.12
C ASN A 145 -7.10 -2.24 -21.23
N ASP A 146 -6.69 -3.08 -22.19
CA ASP A 146 -5.29 -3.50 -22.33
C ASP A 146 -4.34 -2.37 -22.74
N ASP A 147 -4.82 -1.36 -23.47
CA ASP A 147 -4.00 -0.19 -23.84
C ASP A 147 -3.66 0.65 -22.60
N LYS A 148 -4.66 0.92 -21.75
CA LYS A 148 -4.46 1.58 -20.47
C LYS A 148 -3.61 0.74 -19.53
N ALA A 149 -3.78 -0.58 -19.54
CA ALA A 149 -2.93 -1.46 -18.74
C ALA A 149 -1.46 -1.29 -19.11
N GLU A 150 -1.13 -1.31 -20.41
CA GLU A 150 0.25 -1.14 -20.87
C GLU A 150 0.79 0.25 -20.53
N GLU A 151 -0.01 1.30 -20.72
CA GLU A 151 0.35 2.68 -20.39
C GLU A 151 0.74 2.82 -18.91
N MET A 152 -0.13 2.33 -18.01
CA MET A 152 0.10 2.40 -16.57
C MET A 152 1.31 1.55 -16.15
N LEU A 153 1.46 0.34 -16.68
CA LEU A 153 2.61 -0.53 -16.35
C LEU A 153 3.94 0.06 -16.86
N LYS A 154 3.98 0.64 -18.05
CA LYS A 154 5.16 1.36 -18.56
C LYS A 154 5.48 2.57 -17.70
N LYS A 155 4.47 3.30 -17.23
CA LYS A 155 4.67 4.41 -16.29
C LYS A 155 5.25 3.93 -14.96
N ALA A 156 4.75 2.83 -14.41
CA ALA A 156 5.30 2.21 -13.21
C ALA A 156 6.77 1.82 -13.38
N LEU A 157 7.13 1.19 -14.50
CA LEU A 157 8.51 0.83 -14.82
C LEU A 157 9.42 2.05 -15.00
N SER A 158 8.90 3.19 -15.46
CA SER A 158 9.70 4.42 -15.54
C SER A 158 10.08 4.98 -14.16
N LEU A 159 9.24 4.73 -13.14
CA LEU A 159 9.46 5.18 -11.77
C LEU A 159 10.26 4.16 -10.96
N ASN A 160 10.04 2.87 -11.20
CA ASN A 160 10.71 1.78 -10.50
C ASN A 160 11.18 0.69 -11.47
N PRO A 161 12.24 0.97 -12.26
CA PRO A 161 12.66 0.08 -13.34
C PRO A 161 13.14 -1.29 -12.86
N ASN A 162 13.64 -1.38 -11.63
CA ASN A 162 14.22 -2.61 -11.06
C ASN A 162 13.36 -3.19 -9.92
N GLY A 163 12.14 -2.71 -9.75
CA GLY A 163 11.23 -3.19 -8.72
C GLY A 163 10.64 -4.55 -9.05
N ILE A 164 10.46 -5.40 -8.04
CA ILE A 164 9.91 -6.74 -8.20
C ILE A 164 8.46 -6.71 -8.72
N ASP A 165 7.59 -5.92 -8.09
CA ASP A 165 6.17 -5.85 -8.44
C ASP A 165 5.91 -5.26 -9.84
N PRO A 166 6.44 -4.08 -10.25
CA PRO A 166 6.17 -3.54 -11.58
C PRO A 166 6.70 -4.45 -12.71
N ASN A 167 7.85 -5.10 -12.54
CA ASN A 167 8.36 -6.05 -13.52
C ASN A 167 7.55 -7.35 -13.54
N PHE A 168 7.09 -7.84 -12.39
CA PHE A 168 6.19 -8.98 -12.33
C PHE A 168 4.87 -8.70 -13.06
N PHE A 169 4.18 -7.61 -12.73
CA PHE A 169 2.87 -7.30 -13.32
C PHE A 169 2.98 -6.96 -14.80
N TYR A 170 4.08 -6.33 -15.24
CA TYR A 170 4.35 -6.15 -16.66
C TYR A 170 4.60 -7.49 -17.37
N GLY A 171 5.35 -8.41 -16.76
CA GLY A 171 5.53 -9.76 -17.28
C GLY A 171 4.21 -10.54 -17.37
N ASP A 172 3.35 -10.45 -16.36
CA ASP A 172 2.03 -11.11 -16.35
C ASP A 172 1.09 -10.54 -17.42
N TYR A 173 1.09 -9.22 -17.59
CA TYR A 173 0.40 -8.55 -18.69
C TYR A 173 0.90 -9.05 -20.05
N LEU A 174 2.22 -9.02 -20.28
CA LEU A 174 2.83 -9.48 -21.54
C LEU A 174 2.49 -10.94 -21.84
N LEU A 175 2.48 -11.79 -20.81
CA LEU A 175 2.12 -13.19 -20.94
C LEU A 175 0.67 -13.35 -21.40
N LYS A 176 -0.27 -12.59 -20.81
CA LYS A 176 -1.68 -12.57 -21.22
C LYS A 176 -1.89 -12.05 -22.63
N GLN A 177 -1.04 -11.13 -23.08
CA GLN A 177 -1.01 -10.64 -24.46
C GLN A 177 -0.29 -11.60 -25.45
N GLY A 178 0.17 -12.77 -24.99
CA GLY A 178 0.88 -13.75 -25.82
C GLY A 178 2.34 -13.39 -26.14
N ARG A 179 2.87 -12.29 -25.60
CA ARG A 179 4.24 -11.80 -25.78
C ARG A 179 5.23 -12.54 -24.88
N LYS A 180 5.31 -13.87 -25.05
CA LYS A 180 6.01 -14.81 -24.15
C LYS A 180 7.49 -14.48 -23.92
N ALA A 181 8.23 -14.12 -24.98
CA ALA A 181 9.66 -13.80 -24.87
C ALA A 181 9.90 -12.55 -24.02
N GLU A 182 9.08 -11.52 -24.19
CA GLU A 182 9.15 -10.30 -23.41
C GLU A 182 8.69 -10.52 -21.97
N ALA A 183 7.65 -11.34 -21.77
CA ALA A 183 7.19 -11.74 -20.44
C ALA A 183 8.30 -12.43 -19.66
N LYS A 184 9.02 -13.37 -20.30
CA LYS A 184 10.19 -14.05 -19.71
C LYS A 184 11.25 -13.03 -19.26
N ALA A 185 11.62 -12.09 -20.13
CA ALA A 185 12.61 -11.08 -19.80
C ALA A 185 12.17 -10.19 -18.61
N ALA A 186 10.89 -9.80 -18.56
CA ALA A 186 10.34 -9.04 -17.44
C ALA A 186 10.36 -9.83 -16.12
N PHE A 187 10.01 -11.12 -16.16
CA PHE A 187 10.10 -12.01 -15.00
C PHE A 187 11.53 -12.22 -14.50
N GLU A 188 12.50 -12.42 -15.40
CA GLU A 188 13.92 -12.53 -15.04
C GLU A 188 14.43 -11.23 -14.39
N LYS A 189 13.96 -10.08 -14.85
CA LYS A 189 14.24 -8.78 -14.22
C LYS A 189 13.61 -8.66 -12.83
N ALA A 190 12.37 -9.15 -12.66
CA ALA A 190 11.70 -9.18 -11.37
C ALA A 190 12.44 -10.07 -10.35
N LEU A 191 12.96 -11.23 -10.75
CA LEU A 191 13.80 -12.10 -9.88
C LEU A 191 15.13 -11.46 -9.48
N SER A 192 15.62 -10.51 -10.27
CA SER A 192 16.87 -9.80 -10.02
C SER A 192 16.66 -8.51 -9.20
N ALA A 193 15.43 -8.24 -8.76
CA ALA A 193 15.10 -7.04 -8.02
C ALA A 193 15.81 -7.01 -6.64
N PRO A 194 16.24 -5.82 -6.16
CA PRO A 194 16.78 -5.70 -4.81
C PRO A 194 15.75 -6.11 -3.75
N PRO A 195 16.18 -6.76 -2.65
CA PRO A 195 15.29 -7.11 -1.55
C PRO A 195 14.71 -5.85 -0.89
N ARG A 196 13.44 -5.90 -0.50
CA ARG A 196 12.75 -4.82 0.20
C ARG A 196 12.73 -5.10 1.71
N VAL A 197 13.40 -4.25 2.49
CA VAL A 197 13.45 -4.36 3.96
C VAL A 197 12.03 -4.35 4.54
N GLY A 198 11.70 -5.35 5.36
CA GLY A 198 10.38 -5.50 5.99
C GLY A 198 9.30 -6.07 5.07
N ARG A 199 9.66 -6.49 3.84
CA ARG A 199 8.77 -7.08 2.84
C ARG A 199 9.23 -8.48 2.42
N GLU A 200 10.06 -9.14 3.23
CA GLU A 200 10.72 -10.40 2.91
C GLU A 200 9.72 -11.53 2.59
N LEU A 201 8.61 -11.60 3.33
CA LEU A 201 7.54 -12.58 3.06
C LEU A 201 6.89 -12.33 1.69
N ALA A 202 6.60 -11.06 1.37
CA ALA A 202 6.01 -10.70 0.10
C ALA A 202 6.97 -10.95 -1.07
N ASP A 203 8.26 -10.62 -0.91
CA ASP A 203 9.28 -10.84 -1.93
C ASP A 203 9.49 -12.34 -2.20
N ARG A 204 9.53 -13.17 -1.16
CA ARG A 204 9.59 -14.63 -1.30
C ARG A 204 8.37 -15.18 -2.05
N GLY A 205 7.16 -14.83 -1.61
CA GLY A 205 5.93 -15.27 -2.28
C GLY A 205 5.88 -14.83 -3.74
N ARG A 206 6.34 -13.61 -4.04
CA ARG A 206 6.44 -13.12 -5.42
C ARG A 206 7.48 -13.88 -6.25
N HIS A 207 8.63 -14.22 -5.69
CA HIS A 207 9.63 -15.06 -6.37
C HIS A 207 9.08 -16.46 -6.72
N GLU A 208 8.25 -17.03 -5.84
CA GLU A 208 7.55 -18.30 -6.12
C GLU A 208 6.57 -18.13 -7.29
N GLU A 209 5.71 -17.10 -7.27
CA GLU A 209 4.79 -16.78 -8.38
C GLU A 209 5.54 -16.59 -9.72
N ILE A 210 6.69 -15.91 -9.70
CA ILE A 210 7.53 -15.72 -10.90
C ILE A 210 8.07 -17.05 -11.39
N SER A 211 8.58 -17.89 -10.48
CA SER A 211 9.16 -19.19 -10.81
C SER A 211 8.12 -20.12 -11.45
N GLU A 212 6.89 -20.10 -10.95
CA GLU A 212 5.77 -20.83 -11.54
C GLU A 212 5.46 -20.36 -12.97
N LYS A 213 5.34 -19.04 -13.19
CA LYS A 213 5.07 -18.47 -14.53
C LYS A 213 6.18 -18.80 -15.53
N LEU A 214 7.44 -18.73 -15.10
CA LEU A 214 8.58 -19.13 -15.92
C LEU A 214 8.60 -20.64 -16.22
N GLY A 215 8.15 -21.46 -15.28
CA GLY A 215 7.95 -22.90 -15.48
C GLY A 215 6.93 -23.18 -16.58
N GLN A 216 5.76 -22.52 -16.52
CA GLN A 216 4.70 -22.63 -17.52
C GLN A 216 5.15 -22.21 -18.93
N LEU A 217 6.00 -21.20 -19.03
CA LEU A 217 6.57 -20.73 -20.29
C LEU A 217 7.55 -21.72 -20.92
N LYS A 218 8.23 -22.55 -20.13
CA LYS A 218 9.16 -23.58 -20.62
C LYS A 218 8.46 -24.85 -21.09
N SER A 219 7.25 -25.11 -20.59
CA SER A 219 6.45 -26.28 -20.95
C SER A 219 5.58 -26.12 -22.21
N GLN A 220 5.65 -24.96 -22.87
CA GLN A 220 4.88 -24.59 -24.06
C GLN A 220 5.79 -24.49 -25.28
#